data_AF-A0A3D5V8A9-F1
#
_entry.id   AF-A0A3D5V8A9-F1
#
_cell.length_a   1.000
_cell.length_b   1.000
_cell.length_c   1.000
_cell.angle_alpha   90.00
_cell.angle_beta   90.00
_cell.angle_gamma   90.00
#
_symmetry.space_group_name_H-M   'P 1'
#
loop_
_entity.id
_entity.type
_entity.pdbx_description
1 polymer ?
#
loop_
_entity_poly.entity_id
_entity_poly.type
_entity_poly.pdbx_seq_one_letter_code
_entity_poly.pdbx_strand_id
1 'polypeptide(L)' 'MKRLLFSSVLIILLCLILLSSGCGQKPQFTLTIGVEGDGTTLPKPGKYTYGENTVVTLKA' A
#
# COMPACT_ATOMS: atom_id res chain seq x y z
N MET A 1 35.81 -10.65 -25.84
CA MET A 1 34.34 -10.56 -26.04
C MET A 1 33.50 -10.96 -24.82
N LYS A 2 33.98 -11.82 -23.89
CA LYS A 2 33.22 -12.23 -22.69
C LYS A 2 33.07 -11.12 -21.62
N ARG A 3 34.03 -10.19 -21.52
CA ARG A 3 34.01 -9.10 -20.52
C ARG A 3 32.91 -8.06 -20.75
N LEU A 4 32.52 -7.83 -22.00
CA LEU A 4 31.41 -6.94 -22.38
C LEU A 4 30.04 -7.59 -22.08
N LEU A 5 29.91 -8.91 -22.29
CA LEU A 5 28.72 -9.68 -21.94
C LEU A 5 28.51 -9.75 -20.42
N PHE A 6 29.57 -10.00 -19.63
CA PHE A 6 29.49 -9.99 -18.17
C PHE A 6 29.13 -8.61 -17.60
N SER A 7 29.67 -7.54 -18.18
CA SER A 7 29.33 -6.17 -17.80
C SER A 7 27.87 -5.85 -18.09
N SER A 8 27.34 -6.27 -19.25
CA SER A 8 25.93 -6.09 -19.59
C SER A 8 24.99 -6.85 -18.63
N VAL A 9 25.35 -8.07 -18.25
CA VAL A 9 24.55 -8.88 -17.31
C VAL A 9 24.54 -8.25 -15.91
N LEU A 10 25.67 -7.72 -15.44
CA LEU A 10 25.77 -7.04 -14.15
C LEU A 10 24.92 -5.77 -14.10
N ILE A 11 24.92 -4.99 -15.19
CA ILE A 11 24.10 -3.77 -15.31
C ILE A 11 22.61 -4.09 -15.35
N ILE A 12 22.21 -5.12 -16.10
CA ILE A 12 20.81 -5.56 -16.16
C ILE A 12 20.32 -6.04 -14.79
N LEU A 13 21.14 -6.80 -14.06
CA LEU A 13 20.84 -7.26 -12.71
C LEU A 13 20.71 -6.08 -11.73
N LEU A 14 21.61 -5.10 -11.82
CA LEU A 14 21.56 -3.88 -11.00
C LEU A 14 20.29 -3.05 -11.30
N CYS A 15 19.91 -2.90 -12.57
CA CYS A 15 18.68 -2.22 -12.96
C CYS A 15 17.43 -2.95 -12.43
N LEU A 16 17.39 -4.28 -12.45
CA LEU A 16 16.27 -5.06 -11.89
C LEU A 16 16.14 -4.89 -10.37
N ILE A 17 17.27 -4.76 -9.65
CA ILE A 17 17.29 -4.50 -8.21
C ILE A 17 16.84 -3.07 -7.87
N LEU A 18 17.22 -2.10 -8.70
CA LEU A 18 16.80 -0.70 -8.52
C LEU A 18 15.31 -0.48 -8.82
N LEU A 19 14.76 -1.19 -9.82
CA LEU A 19 13.35 -1.08 -10.20
C LEU A 19 12.39 -1.75 -9.21
N SER A 20 12.84 -2.76 -8.45
CA SER A 20 12.02 -3.44 -7.44
C SER A 20 11.93 -2.70 -6.09
N SER A 21 12.73 -1.65 -5.89
CA SER A 21 12.81 -0.91 -4.62
C SER A 21 11.76 0.21 -4.49
N GLY A 22 10.82 0.31 -5.44
CA GLY A 22 9.84 1.40 -5.51
C GLY A 22 8.47 1.05 -4.93
N CYS A 23 8.34 1.00 -3.60
CA CYS A 23 7.04 1.18 -2.94
C CYS A 23 7.27 2.01 -1.67
N GLY A 24 7.09 3.33 -1.78
CA GLY A 24 7.07 4.21 -0.61
C GLY A 24 5.94 3.79 0.32
N GLN A 25 6.27 3.05 1.38
CA GLN A 25 5.30 2.60 2.37
C GLN A 25 4.83 3.81 3.17
N LYS A 26 3.63 4.31 2.85
CA LYS A 26 2.94 5.29 3.70
C LYS A 26 2.35 4.56 4.92
N PRO A 27 2.33 5.17 6.12
CA PRO A 27 1.67 4.60 7.27
C PRO A 27 0.21 4.25 6.95
N GLN A 28 -0.28 3.15 7.52
CA GLN A 28 -1.67 2.72 7.39
C GLN A 28 -2.32 2.63 8.78
N PHE A 29 -3.59 2.99 8.86
CA PHE A 29 -4.38 2.99 10.08
C PHE A 29 -5.61 2.09 9.90
N THR A 30 -6.00 1.40 10.96
CA THR A 30 -7.23 0.61 10.98
C THR A 30 -8.35 1.41 11.63
N LEU A 31 -9.35 1.79 10.84
CA LEU A 31 -10.60 2.36 11.33
C LEU A 31 -11.59 1.23 11.62
N THR A 32 -12.06 1.15 12.86
CA THR A 32 -13.13 0.22 13.27
C THR A 32 -14.44 0.98 13.41
N ILE A 33 -15.46 0.60 12.65
CA ILE A 33 -16.81 1.18 12.67
C ILE A 33 -17.73 0.20 13.41
N GLY A 34 -18.44 0.69 14.42
CA GLY A 34 -19.45 -0.06 15.17
C GLY A 34 -20.79 0.68 15.17
N VAL A 35 -21.84 -0.03 15.57
CA VAL A 35 -23.18 0.51 15.83
C VAL A 35 -23.64 -0.04 17.17
N GLU A 36 -24.24 0.82 17.99
CA GLU A 36 -24.97 0.43 19.20
C GLU A 36 -26.48 0.50 18.90
N GLY A 37 -27.21 -0.57 19.24
CA GLY A 37 -28.63 -0.73 18.88
C GLY A 37 -28.83 -1.30 17.46
N ASP A 38 -30.02 -1.08 16.88
CA ASP A 38 -30.45 -1.66 15.60
C ASP A 38 -30.24 -0.73 14.39
N GLY A 39 -29.41 0.31 14.54
CA GLY A 39 -29.12 1.27 13.49
C GLY A 39 -28.22 0.72 12.37
N THR A 40 -27.95 1.56 11.37
CA THR A 40 -26.96 1.27 10.33
C THR A 40 -26.00 2.44 10.16
N THR A 41 -24.87 2.19 9.52
CA THR A 41 -23.94 3.25 9.09
C THR A 41 -23.48 3.01 7.66
N LEU A 42 -23.00 4.08 7.03
CA LEU A 42 -22.29 4.03 5.75
C LEU A 42 -20.91 4.69 5.93
N PRO A 43 -19.80 3.95 5.73
CA PRO A 43 -19.68 2.51 5.46
C PRO A 43 -20.24 1.63 6.58
N LYS A 44 -20.56 0.37 6.26
CA LYS A 44 -21.12 -0.60 7.22
C LYS A 44 -20.15 -0.81 8.39
N PRO A 45 -20.66 -1.25 9.56
CA PRO A 45 -19.81 -1.68 10.65
C PRO A 45 -18.78 -2.72 10.20
N GLY A 46 -17.54 -2.56 10.65
CA GLY A 46 -16.41 -3.37 10.19
C GLY A 46 -15.05 -2.72 10.43
N LYS A 47 -13.99 -3.39 9.98
CA LYS A 47 -12.61 -2.91 10.03
C LYS A 47 -12.14 -2.54 8.63
N TYR A 48 -11.58 -1.35 8.51
CA TYR A 48 -11.09 -0.80 7.24
C TYR A 48 -9.69 -0.25 7.41
N THR A 49 -8.86 -0.47 6.41
CA THR A 49 -7.49 0.05 6.39
C THR A 49 -7.41 1.26 5.48
N TYR A 50 -6.87 2.36 6.01
CA TYR A 50 -6.70 3.61 5.28
C TYR A 50 -5.26 4.09 5.36
N GLY A 51 -4.80 4.75 4.31
CA GLY A 51 -3.51 5.44 4.35
C GLY A 51 -3.54 6.65 5.27
N GLU A 52 -2.38 7.06 5.74
CA GLU A 52 -2.19 8.33 6.47
C GLU A 52 -2.88 9.51 5.75
N ASN A 53 -3.51 10.40 6.52
CA ASN A 53 -4.24 11.58 6.05
C ASN A 53 -5.50 11.30 5.21
N THR A 54 -6.00 10.07 5.17
CA THR A 54 -7.29 9.77 4.52
C THR A 54 -8.46 10.32 5.34
N VAL A 55 -9.30 11.16 4.72
CA VAL A 55 -10.55 11.65 5.34
C VAL A 55 -11.69 10.72 4.94
N VAL A 56 -12.40 10.18 5.94
CA VAL A 56 -13.52 9.25 5.74
C VAL A 56 -14.81 9.90 6.24
N THR A 57 -15.79 10.06 5.36
CA THR A 57 -17.13 10.55 5.71
C THR A 57 -18.01 9.39 6.17
N LEU A 58 -18.63 9.54 7.34
CA LEU A 58 -19.58 8.58 7.90
C LEU A 58 -21.01 9.13 7.83
N LYS A 59 -21.97 8.25 7.56
CA LYS A 59 -23.42 8.51 7.65
C LYS A 59 -24.07 7.47 8.56
N ALA A 60 -25.14 7.85 9.25
CA ALA A 60 -25.99 6.96 10.06
C ALA A 60 -27.35 6.78 9.35
#